data_AF-A0A7C7VGG2-F1
#
_entry.id   AF-A0A7C7VGG2-F1
#
_cell.length_a   1.000
_cell.length_b   1.000
_cell.length_c   1.000
_cell.angle_alpha   90.00
_cell.angle_beta   90.00
_cell.angle_gamma   90.00
#
_symmetry.space_group_name_H-M   'P 1'
#
loop_
_entity.id
_entity.type
_entity.pdbx_description
1 polymer ?
#
loop_
_entity_poly.entity_id
_entity_poly.type
_entity_poly.pdbx_seq_one_letter_code
_entity_poly.pdbx_strand_id
1 'polypeptide(L)'
;MVVVAGPGTGKTRVLSYRIAYLIETGQARPSQILDITFTNKACREISRRVSGLLKDRKGPVPEIKTFHGWAAAFIRRLNGPERFLMDERDSKELLGSATRDLKIRGLGKRNCTRWSPGSSRSGQFSHWKTSLSAGYGGRIQRRMRGVGL
;
A
#
# COMPACT_ATOMS: atom_id res chain seq x y z
N MET A 1 -3.10 20.30 -0.45
CA MET A 1 -2.43 20.80 -1.68
C MET A 1 -2.35 19.66 -2.67
N VAL A 2 -2.91 19.83 -3.86
CA VAL A 2 -2.77 18.88 -4.97
C VAL A 2 -1.93 19.57 -6.04
N VAL A 3 -0.87 18.90 -6.51
CA VAL A 3 -0.02 19.42 -7.59
C VAL A 3 -0.31 18.59 -8.84
N VAL A 4 -1.15 19.13 -9.71
CA VAL A 4 -1.36 18.57 -11.05
C VAL A 4 -0.29 19.18 -11.95
N ALA A 5 0.48 18.36 -12.65
CA ALA A 5 1.48 18.88 -13.57
C ALA A 5 1.69 17.93 -14.75
N GLY A 6 2.10 18.44 -15.92
CA GLY A 6 2.36 17.63 -17.13
C GLY A 6 3.66 16.81 -17.08
N PRO A 7 3.92 15.90 -18.01
CA PRO A 7 5.21 15.22 -18.08
C PRO A 7 6.37 16.23 -18.15
N GLY A 8 7.50 15.95 -17.49
CA GLY A 8 8.69 16.82 -17.50
C GLY A 8 8.62 18.10 -16.65
N THR A 9 7.48 18.45 -16.05
CA THR A 9 7.29 19.72 -15.32
C THR A 9 7.90 19.76 -13.90
N GLY A 10 8.83 18.86 -13.58
CA GLY A 10 9.56 18.92 -12.32
C GLY A 10 8.76 18.61 -11.04
N LYS A 11 7.68 17.81 -11.09
CA LYS A 11 6.91 17.38 -9.90
C LYS A 11 7.80 16.89 -8.75
N THR A 12 8.77 16.05 -9.08
CA THR A 12 9.72 15.50 -8.11
C THR A 12 10.63 16.58 -7.52
N ARG A 13 10.97 17.62 -8.30
CA ARG A 13 11.74 18.78 -7.83
C ARG A 13 10.89 19.59 -6.85
N VAL A 14 9.67 19.95 -7.23
CA VAL A 14 8.73 20.69 -6.37
C VAL A 14 8.51 19.97 -5.04
N LEU A 15 8.30 18.65 -5.07
CA LEU A 15 8.15 17.84 -3.87
C LEU A 15 9.39 17.91 -2.95
N SER A 16 10.59 17.73 -3.51
CA SER A 16 11.84 17.75 -2.74
C SER A 16 12.08 19.11 -2.07
N TYR A 17 11.86 20.20 -2.82
CA TYR A 17 12.00 21.56 -2.29
C TYR A 17 10.92 21.87 -1.24
N ARG A 18 9.69 21.39 -1.43
CA ARG A 18 8.63 21.60 -0.44
C ARG A 18 8.97 20.92 0.89
N ILE A 19 9.49 19.69 0.86
CA ILE A 19 9.93 18.97 2.06
C ILE A 19 11.05 19.74 2.75
N ALA A 20 12.10 20.14 2.01
CA ALA A 20 13.21 20.90 2.58
C ALA A 20 12.74 22.22 3.20
N TYR A 21 11.90 22.97 2.48
CA TYR A 21 11.33 24.24 2.95
C TYR A 21 10.56 24.09 4.27
N LEU A 22 9.69 23.06 4.39
CA LEU A 22 8.94 22.81 5.63
C LEU A 22 9.86 22.56 6.83
N ILE A 23 11.00 21.92 6.57
CA ILE A 23 12.00 21.59 7.59
C ILE A 23 12.84 22.82 7.96
N GLU A 24 13.30 23.58 6.98
CA GLU A 24 14.15 24.76 7.16
C GLU A 24 13.41 25.91 7.84
N THR A 25 12.14 26.12 7.47
CA THR A 25 11.29 27.15 8.10
C THR A 25 10.76 26.75 9.47
N GLY A 26 11.06 25.54 9.95
CA GLY A 26 10.59 25.04 11.24
C GLY A 26 9.09 24.70 11.28
N GLN A 27 8.39 24.74 10.14
CA GLN A 27 6.97 24.40 10.05
C GLN A 27 6.69 22.92 10.36
N ALA A 28 7.67 22.03 10.14
CA ALA A 28 7.60 20.63 10.52
C ALA A 28 8.98 20.07 10.90
N ARG A 29 9.02 19.21 11.92
CA ARG A 29 10.22 18.42 12.21
C ARG A 29 10.36 17.30 11.17
N PRO A 30 11.59 16.85 10.83
CA PRO A 30 11.80 15.75 9.90
C PRO A 30 11.00 14.48 10.26
N SER A 31 10.89 14.16 11.55
CA SER A 31 10.11 13.02 12.06
C SER A 31 8.59 13.12 11.84
N GLN A 32 8.07 14.30 11.49
CA GLN A 32 6.66 14.55 11.22
C GLN A 32 6.33 14.48 9.71
N ILE A 33 7.34 14.25 8.86
CA ILE A 33 7.18 14.19 7.41
C ILE A 33 7.37 12.74 6.95
N LEU A 34 6.36 12.27 6.21
CA LEU A 34 6.38 11.00 5.50
C LEU A 34 6.12 11.25 4.01
N ASP A 35 7.07 10.85 3.18
CA ASP A 35 6.90 10.82 1.73
C ASP A 35 6.73 9.39 1.23
N ILE A 36 5.67 9.14 0.47
CA ILE A 36 5.33 7.81 -0.05
C ILE A 36 5.37 7.84 -1.57
N THR A 37 6.13 6.91 -2.16
CA THR A 37 6.19 6.74 -3.61
C THR A 37 5.91 5.30 -4.07
N PHE A 38 5.77 5.12 -5.39
CA PHE A 38 5.50 3.79 -5.96
C PHE A 38 6.77 2.95 -6.17
N THR A 39 7.95 3.55 -6.24
CA THR A 39 9.18 2.81 -6.60
C THR A 39 10.35 3.12 -5.68
N ASN A 40 11.17 2.12 -5.41
CA ASN A 40 12.41 2.30 -4.64
C ASN A 40 13.39 3.25 -5.33
N LYS A 41 13.34 3.37 -6.67
CA LYS A 41 14.15 4.33 -7.42
C LYS A 41 13.73 5.77 -7.10
N ALA A 42 12.43 6.05 -7.12
CA ALA A 42 11.90 7.35 -6.76
C ALA A 42 12.21 7.73 -5.31
N CYS A 43 12.03 6.82 -4.35
CA CYS A 43 12.42 7.04 -2.96
C CYS A 43 13.90 7.47 -2.83
N ARG A 44 14.81 6.74 -3.49
CA ARG A 44 16.25 7.04 -3.45
C ARG A 44 16.57 8.39 -4.10
N GLU A 45 15.91 8.71 -5.20
CA GLU A 45 16.09 9.99 -5.90
C GLU A 45 15.63 11.18 -5.04
N ILE A 46 14.42 11.10 -4.46
CA ILE A 46 13.89 12.17 -3.60
C ILE A 46 14.71 12.29 -2.32
N SER A 47 15.07 11.17 -1.68
CA SER A 47 15.93 11.17 -0.50
C SER A 47 17.27 11.85 -0.77
N ARG A 48 17.93 11.53 -1.88
CA ARG A 48 19.18 12.20 -2.27
C ARG A 48 18.99 13.70 -2.48
N ARG A 49 17.90 14.13 -3.11
CA ARG A 49 17.61 15.55 -3.31
C ARG A 49 17.35 16.27 -2.00
N VAL A 50 16.49 15.73 -1.14
CA VAL A 50 16.16 16.33 0.17
C VAL A 50 17.41 16.41 1.04
N SER A 51 18.19 15.34 1.16
CA SER A 51 19.47 15.37 1.90
C SER A 51 20.47 16.34 1.29
N GLY A 52 20.45 16.51 -0.04
CA GLY A 52 21.27 17.48 -0.74
C GLY A 52 20.90 18.94 -0.45
N LEU A 53 19.61 19.22 -0.23
CA LEU A 53 19.10 20.53 0.16
C LEU A 53 19.39 20.82 1.64
N LEU A 54 19.35 19.80 2.49
CA LEU A 54 19.53 19.93 3.95
C LEU A 54 20.99 19.72 4.42
N LYS A 55 21.99 19.76 3.54
CA LYS A 55 23.39 19.38 3.83
C LYS A 55 24.00 20.09 5.04
N ASP A 56 23.65 21.36 5.24
CA ASP A 56 24.21 22.17 6.32
C ASP A 56 23.54 21.89 7.68
N ARG A 57 22.48 21.07 7.70
CA ARG A 57 21.75 20.71 8.90
C ARG A 57 22.18 19.33 9.41
N LYS A 58 22.83 19.31 10.57
CA LYS A 58 23.02 18.08 11.33
C LYS A 58 21.70 17.68 11.99
N GLY A 59 21.15 16.53 11.65
CA GLY A 59 19.90 16.08 12.26
C GLY A 59 19.22 14.91 11.56
N PRO A 60 18.06 14.47 12.09
CA PRO A 60 17.27 13.40 11.50
C PRO A 60 16.74 13.80 10.13
N VAL A 61 16.62 12.82 9.24
CA VAL A 61 16.03 12.97 7.90
C VAL A 61 14.56 12.53 7.90
N PRO A 62 13.71 13.07 7.01
CA PRO A 62 12.32 12.63 6.90
C PRO A 62 12.21 11.18 6.41
N GLU A 63 11.13 10.49 6.78
CA GLU A 63 10.87 9.13 6.29
C GLU A 63 10.41 9.19 4.83
N ILE A 64 11.16 8.57 3.92
CA ILE A 64 10.82 8.46 2.49
C ILE A 64 10.78 6.98 2.13
N LYS A 65 9.58 6.46 1.81
CA LYS A 65 9.36 5.01 1.60
C LYS A 65 8.45 4.73 0.43
N THR A 66 8.42 3.48 0.00
CA THR A 66 7.34 3.01 -0.87
C THR A 66 6.11 2.67 -0.05
N PHE A 67 4.94 2.59 -0.68
CA PHE A 67 3.72 2.12 -0.01
C PHE A 67 3.94 0.79 0.72
N HIS A 68 4.49 -0.21 0.03
CA HIS A 68 4.78 -1.52 0.61
C HIS A 68 5.81 -1.45 1.74
N GLY A 69 6.90 -0.69 1.55
CA GLY A 69 7.93 -0.55 2.57
C GLY A 69 7.41 0.13 3.84
N TRP A 70 6.54 1.14 3.69
CA TRP A 70 5.89 1.79 4.82
C TRP A 70 4.87 0.88 5.51
N ALA A 71 3.99 0.23 4.74
CA ALA A 71 2.97 -0.68 5.29
C ALA A 71 3.61 -1.85 6.07
N ALA A 72 4.69 -2.43 5.55
CA ALA A 72 5.44 -3.47 6.25
C ALA A 72 6.01 -2.97 7.58
N ALA A 73 6.62 -1.78 7.60
CA ALA A 73 7.14 -1.17 8.82
C ALA A 73 6.02 -0.84 9.83
N PHE A 74 4.88 -0.35 9.34
CA PHE A 74 3.71 -0.03 10.15
C PHE A 74 3.13 -1.27 10.83
N ILE A 75 2.94 -2.37 10.08
CA ILE A 75 2.41 -3.63 10.62
C ILE A 75 3.35 -4.23 11.67
N ARG A 76 4.67 -4.18 11.44
CA ARG A 76 5.67 -4.61 12.43
C ARG A 76 5.57 -3.81 13.73
N ARG A 77 5.33 -2.50 13.66
CA ARG A 77 5.13 -1.63 14.85
C ARG A 77 3.85 -1.99 15.63
N LEU A 78 2.86 -2.61 14.98
CA LEU A 78 1.62 -3.08 15.61
C LEU A 78 1.71 -4.54 16.10
N ASN A 79 2.92 -5.11 16.21
CA ASN A 79 3.15 -6.52 16.54
C ASN A 79 2.44 -7.49 15.58
N GLY A 80 2.32 -7.09 14.31
CA GLY A 80 1.80 -7.96 13.26
C GLY A 80 2.71 -9.17 13.02
N PRO A 81 2.18 -10.25 12.41
CA PRO A 81 2.92 -11.49 12.21
C PRO A 81 4.15 -11.27 11.33
N GLU A 82 5.27 -11.88 11.71
CA GLU A 82 6.54 -11.74 10.99
C GLU A 82 6.45 -12.21 9.53
N ARG A 83 5.59 -13.21 9.28
CA ARG A 83 5.31 -13.84 7.98
C ARG A 83 4.22 -13.14 7.16
N PHE A 84 4.07 -11.81 7.31
CA PHE A 84 3.06 -11.03 6.59
C PHE A 84 3.45 -10.72 5.13
N LEU A 85 4.74 -10.70 4.82
CA LEU A 85 5.22 -10.45 3.46
C LEU A 85 5.30 -11.78 2.70
N MET A 86 4.24 -12.11 1.98
CA MET A 86 4.27 -13.18 0.98
C MET A 86 4.82 -12.63 -0.32
N ASP A 87 5.81 -13.30 -0.88
CA ASP A 87 6.27 -12.99 -2.22
C ASP A 87 5.37 -13.64 -3.29
N GLU A 88 5.70 -13.42 -4.55
CA GLU A 88 4.92 -13.97 -5.66
C GLU A 88 5.00 -15.51 -5.72
N ARG A 89 6.10 -16.10 -5.26
CA ARG A 89 6.31 -17.54 -5.23
C ARG A 89 5.46 -18.18 -4.14
N ASP A 90 5.50 -17.62 -2.93
CA ASP A 90 4.67 -18.03 -1.80
C ASP A 90 3.19 -17.97 -2.17
N SER A 91 2.78 -16.87 -2.81
CA SER A 91 1.40 -16.69 -3.28
C SER A 91 1.01 -17.78 -4.29
N LYS A 92 1.90 -18.11 -5.24
CA LYS A 92 1.66 -19.16 -6.25
C LYS A 92 1.58 -20.56 -5.62
N GLU A 93 2.40 -20.83 -4.62
CA GLU A 93 2.43 -22.11 -3.92
C GLU A 93 1.19 -22.32 -3.04
N LEU A 94 0.78 -21.27 -2.32
CA LEU A 94 -0.46 -21.25 -1.53
C LEU A 94 -1.69 -21.36 -2.42
N LEU A 95 -1.74 -20.62 -3.52
CA LEU A 95 -2.82 -20.78 -4.49
C LEU A 95 -2.82 -22.20 -5.05
N GLY A 96 -1.67 -22.77 -5.40
CA GLY A 96 -1.55 -24.13 -5.93
C GLY A 96 -2.00 -25.21 -4.96
N SER A 97 -1.69 -25.09 -3.67
CA SER A 97 -2.18 -25.99 -2.62
C SER A 97 -3.69 -25.84 -2.41
N ALA A 98 -4.19 -24.62 -2.21
CA ALA A 98 -5.62 -24.37 -2.01
C ALA A 98 -6.49 -24.84 -3.19
N THR A 99 -6.00 -24.69 -4.43
CA THR A 99 -6.72 -25.14 -5.64
C THR A 99 -6.86 -26.68 -5.69
N ARG A 100 -5.84 -27.41 -5.21
CA ARG A 100 -5.86 -28.87 -5.10
C ARG A 100 -6.86 -29.33 -4.05
N ASP A 101 -6.81 -28.71 -2.87
CA ASP A 101 -7.69 -29.06 -1.74
C ASP A 101 -9.17 -28.82 -2.08
N LEU A 102 -9.45 -27.72 -2.79
CA LEU A 102 -10.80 -27.36 -3.24
C LEU A 102 -11.24 -28.08 -4.52
N LYS A 103 -10.40 -28.97 -5.09
CA LYS A 103 -10.67 -29.72 -6.33
C LYS A 103 -11.09 -28.84 -7.51
N ILE A 104 -10.61 -27.61 -7.60
CA ILE A 104 -10.97 -26.67 -8.67
C ILE A 104 -10.21 -27.08 -9.95
N ARG A 105 -10.91 -27.65 -10.92
CA ARG A 105 -10.36 -27.98 -12.25
C ARG A 105 -10.27 -26.71 -13.11
N GLY A 106 -9.15 -26.50 -13.80
CA GLY A 106 -9.02 -25.47 -14.86
C GLY A 106 -8.15 -24.24 -14.56
N LEU A 107 -7.71 -24.05 -13.31
CA LEU A 107 -6.71 -23.01 -12.95
C LEU A 107 -5.29 -23.50 -13.24
N GLY A 108 -5.00 -23.80 -14.51
CA GLY A 108 -3.63 -24.06 -14.95
C GLY A 108 -2.83 -22.76 -15.04
N LYS A 109 -1.51 -22.81 -14.79
CA LYS A 109 -0.54 -21.68 -14.86
C LYS A 109 -0.61 -20.81 -16.14
N ARG A 110 -1.34 -21.23 -17.18
CA ARG A 110 -1.51 -20.56 -18.46
C ARG A 110 -2.86 -19.81 -18.63
N ASN A 111 -3.81 -19.96 -17.70
CA ASN A 111 -5.19 -19.43 -17.85
C ASN A 111 -5.61 -18.41 -16.77
N CYS A 112 -4.70 -17.91 -15.93
CA CYS A 112 -5.05 -16.85 -14.97
C CYS A 112 -5.43 -15.51 -15.63
N THR A 113 -5.09 -15.30 -16.91
CA THR A 113 -5.45 -14.10 -17.68
C THR A 113 -6.80 -14.21 -18.39
N ARG A 114 -7.41 -15.41 -18.42
CA ARG A 114 -8.70 -15.64 -19.08
C ARG A 114 -9.71 -16.27 -18.13
N TRP A 115 -10.17 -15.45 -17.18
CA TRP A 115 -11.42 -15.70 -16.50
C TRP A 115 -12.57 -15.22 -17.41
N SER A 116 -13.28 -16.15 -18.06
CA SER A 116 -14.48 -15.84 -18.82
C SER A 116 -15.71 -16.02 -17.91
N PRO A 117 -16.48 -14.97 -17.60
CA PRO A 117 -17.72 -15.08 -16.81
C PRO A 117 -18.88 -15.68 -17.60
N GLY A 118 -18.64 -16.81 -18.28
CA GLY A 118 -19.53 -17.41 -19.25
C GLY A 118 -19.44 -18.93 -19.27
N SER A 119 -19.77 -19.57 -18.15
CA SER A 119 -20.38 -20.90 -18.12
C SER A 119 -20.88 -21.16 -16.70
N SER A 120 -22.16 -20.84 -16.50
CA SER A 120 -23.04 -21.43 -15.49
C SER A 120 -22.75 -21.19 -13.99
N ARG A 121 -21.85 -20.29 -13.59
CA ARG A 121 -21.60 -19.96 -12.16
C ARG A 121 -21.73 -18.48 -11.78
N SER A 122 -22.18 -17.62 -12.69
CA SER A 122 -22.43 -16.19 -12.42
C SER A 122 -23.44 -15.95 -11.28
N GLY A 123 -24.41 -16.85 -11.10
CA GLY A 123 -25.38 -16.79 -10.00
C GLY A 123 -24.81 -17.08 -8.60
N GLN A 124 -23.70 -17.81 -8.49
CA GLN A 124 -23.09 -18.13 -7.18
C GLN A 124 -22.19 -16.98 -6.68
N PHE A 125 -21.57 -16.23 -7.59
CA PHE A 125 -20.68 -15.12 -7.23
C PHE A 125 -21.44 -13.84 -6.80
N SER A 126 -22.60 -13.57 -7.40
CA SER A 126 -23.51 -12.50 -6.98
C SER A 126 -24.10 -12.76 -5.60
N HIS A 127 -24.46 -14.01 -5.29
CA HIS A 127 -24.89 -14.41 -3.94
C HIS A 127 -23.77 -14.20 -2.90
N TRP A 128 -22.51 -14.50 -3.27
CA TRP A 128 -21.36 -14.35 -2.37
C TRP A 128 -21.05 -12.88 -2.05
N LYS A 129 -21.02 -11.99 -3.06
CA LYS A 129 -20.85 -10.54 -2.85
C LYS A 129 -21.98 -9.93 -2.03
N THR A 130 -23.22 -10.36 -2.27
CA THR A 130 -24.39 -9.88 -1.51
C THR A 130 -24.34 -10.35 -0.05
N SER A 131 -23.90 -11.60 0.19
CA SER A 131 -23.73 -12.16 1.54
C SER A 131 -22.57 -11.53 2.33
N LEU A 132 -21.46 -11.15 1.68
CA LEU A 132 -20.35 -10.45 2.32
C LEU A 132 -20.71 -9.00 2.67
N SER A 133 -21.42 -8.28 1.80
CA SER A 133 -21.92 -6.93 2.11
C SER A 133 -22.96 -6.94 3.24
N ALA A 134 -23.82 -7.96 3.32
CA ALA A 134 -24.76 -8.14 4.42
C ALA A 134 -24.08 -8.52 5.76
N GLY A 135 -23.00 -9.30 5.72
CA GLY A 135 -22.27 -9.74 6.92
C GLY A 135 -21.28 -8.72 7.50
N TYR A 136 -20.65 -7.89 6.66
CA TYR A 136 -19.63 -6.92 7.09
C TYR A 136 -20.21 -5.55 7.48
N GLY A 137 -21.31 -5.11 6.86
CA GLY A 137 -21.98 -3.84 7.20
C GLY A 137 -22.59 -3.83 8.60
N GLY A 138 -23.15 -4.96 9.06
CA GLY A 138 -23.77 -5.05 10.38
C GLY A 138 -22.79 -5.16 11.56
N ARG A 139 -21.56 -5.63 11.32
CA ARG A 139 -20.59 -5.90 12.40
C ARG A 139 -19.73 -4.67 12.76
N ILE A 140 -19.53 -3.75 11.82
CA ILE A 140 -18.84 -2.48 12.07
C ILE A 140 -19.77 -1.48 12.78
N GLN A 141 -21.07 -1.48 12.44
CA GLN A 141 -22.03 -0.55 13.04
C GLN A 141 -22.50 -0.94 14.45
N ARG A 142 -22.33 -2.20 14.87
CA ARG A 142 -22.53 -2.63 16.26
C ARG A 142 -21.32 -2.39 17.17
N ARG A 143 -20.10 -2.29 16.62
CA ARG A 143 -18.88 -2.03 17.42
C ARG A 143 -18.63 -0.54 17.69
N MET A 144 -19.30 0.36 16.96
CA MET A 144 -19.28 1.81 17.21
C MET A 144 -20.40 2.34 18.13
N ARG A 145 -21.29 1.48 18.64
CA ARG A 145 -22.29 1.86 19.67
C ARG A 145 -21.96 1.35 21.08
N GLY A 146 -20.78 0.78 21.27
CA GLY A 146 -20.30 0.26 22.56
C GLY A 146 -19.09 1.01 23.13
N VAL A 147 -18.71 2.13 22.52
CA VAL A 147 -17.71 3.06 23.07
C VAL A 147 -18.43 4.40 23.23
N GLY A 148 -19.30 4.45 24.23
CA GLY A 148 -19.81 5.70 24.77
C GLY A 148 -18.76 6.28 25.71
N LEU A 149 -18.59 7.60 25.59
CA LEU A 149 -18.24 8.48 26.71
C LEU A 149 -19.09 8.14 27.94
#